data_AF-A0A812LX87-F1
#
_entry.id   AF-A0A812LX87-F1
#
_cell.length_a   1.000
_cell.length_b   1.000
_cell.length_c   1.000
_cell.angle_alpha   90.00
_cell.angle_beta   90.00
_cell.angle_gamma   90.00
#
_symmetry.space_group_name_H-M   'P 1'
#
loop_
_entity.id
_entity.type
_entity.pdbx_description
1 polymer ?
#
loop_
_entity_poly.entity_id
_entity_poly.type
_entity_poly.pdbx_seq_one_letter_code
_entity_poly.pdbx_strand_id
1 'polypeptide(L)'
;MANSTRGGAAAGCSGPADGNDLAEKALHAGIEAVCNAMSGEVRFTNENEAAFALLRKGCRHCWGRTPGGGEALRQVPAEKQAVVVAFLTRIAEIRRGALRRVQELGAILAKASPSWQELLAGSEALGGPDGLLVEELKALGVPATTAGEANLSAPVLEHEARVFLREKKSQRYLSIISSSTDACIMMTELPVSLFVCYFLGKGLSEACGSFSTEVSEETDVSSFSSQLSKSRLAELEGETLEFGLAHEGVPSCGRFLGSRRRWTEVELCCSSRSFGKRERWSRGSGASLQHQSSGLWLCVDPCSPNKVSLSSQEHSAWEAGAGSG
;
A
#
# COMPACT_ATOMS: atom_id res chain seq x y z
N MET A 1 -66.77 23.62 32.11
CA MET A 1 -66.28 22.48 31.30
C MET A 1 -65.28 23.04 30.31
N ALA A 2 -63.98 22.90 30.60
CA ALA A 2 -62.90 23.49 29.81
C ALA A 2 -62.21 22.40 28.98
N ASN A 3 -62.18 22.60 27.67
CA ASN A 3 -61.45 21.77 26.72
C ASN A 3 -59.95 22.02 26.88
N SER A 4 -59.20 20.97 27.22
CA SER A 4 -57.73 20.95 27.23
C SER A 4 -57.24 20.12 26.06
N THR A 5 -56.93 20.78 24.95
CA THR A 5 -56.20 20.21 23.81
C THR A 5 -54.76 19.91 24.22
N ARG A 6 -54.45 18.64 24.47
CA ARG A 6 -53.07 18.16 24.58
C ARG A 6 -52.51 17.92 23.19
N GLY A 7 -51.41 18.62 22.88
CA GLY A 7 -50.66 18.48 21.65
C GLY A 7 -50.10 17.08 21.45
N GLY A 8 -50.28 16.56 20.24
CA GLY A 8 -49.46 15.49 19.69
C GLY A 8 -48.43 16.12 18.77
N ALA A 9 -47.20 16.29 19.27
CA ALA A 9 -46.05 16.54 18.42
C ALA A 9 -45.80 15.24 17.64
N ALA A 10 -46.06 15.28 16.34
CA ALA A 10 -45.61 14.26 15.41
C ALA A 10 -44.08 14.31 15.34
N ALA A 11 -43.42 13.47 16.15
CA ALA A 11 -42.03 13.11 15.93
C ALA A 11 -42.00 12.31 14.63
N GLY A 12 -41.60 12.97 13.55
CA GLY A 12 -41.33 12.33 12.27
C GLY A 12 -40.30 11.22 12.47
N CYS A 13 -40.75 9.98 12.34
CA CYS A 13 -39.86 8.84 12.25
C CYS A 13 -39.00 9.00 11.00
N SER A 14 -37.72 9.30 11.20
CA SER A 14 -36.67 9.15 10.21
C SER A 14 -36.68 7.71 9.67
N GLY A 15 -36.85 7.59 8.36
CA GLY A 15 -36.87 6.33 7.61
C GLY A 15 -35.51 5.63 7.54
N PRO A 16 -35.42 4.51 6.78
CA PRO A 16 -34.37 3.51 6.85
C PRO A 16 -33.09 3.90 6.09
N ALA A 17 -32.45 5.01 6.45
CA ALA A 17 -31.25 5.52 5.78
C ALA A 17 -29.94 4.80 6.21
N ASP A 18 -29.90 4.17 7.39
CA ASP A 18 -28.64 3.71 7.98
C ASP A 18 -28.03 2.46 7.32
N GLY A 19 -28.82 1.67 6.60
CA GLY A 19 -28.38 0.39 6.03
C GLY A 19 -27.54 0.52 4.76
N ASN A 20 -27.86 1.51 3.92
CA ASN A 20 -27.25 1.68 2.60
C ASN A 20 -25.87 2.36 2.74
N ASP A 21 -25.81 3.43 3.55
CA ASP A 21 -24.57 4.14 3.88
C ASP A 21 -23.50 3.23 4.49
N LEU A 22 -23.91 2.28 5.34
CA LEU A 22 -22.99 1.34 5.96
C LEU A 22 -22.41 0.35 4.95
N ALA A 23 -23.20 -0.08 3.97
CA ALA A 23 -22.77 -0.98 2.90
C ALA A 23 -21.76 -0.28 1.98
N GLU A 24 -22.04 0.96 1.57
CA GLU A 24 -21.15 1.77 0.75
C GLU A 24 -19.83 2.06 1.45
N LYS A 25 -19.85 2.44 2.73
CA LYS A 25 -18.64 2.63 3.54
C LYS A 25 -17.81 1.36 3.63
N ALA A 26 -18.45 0.20 3.79
CA ALA A 26 -17.75 -1.09 3.84
C ALA A 26 -17.12 -1.46 2.49
N LEU A 27 -17.80 -1.19 1.37
CA LEU A 27 -17.24 -1.37 0.03
C LEU A 27 -16.06 -0.43 -0.22
N HIS A 28 -16.18 0.85 0.14
CA HIS A 28 -15.13 1.83 -0.02
C HIS A 28 -13.87 1.43 0.77
N ALA A 29 -14.03 1.07 2.04
CA ALA A 29 -12.92 0.59 2.87
C ALA A 29 -12.27 -0.68 2.30
N GLY A 30 -13.06 -1.59 1.70
CA GLY A 30 -12.54 -2.78 1.03
C GLY A 30 -11.72 -2.45 -0.22
N ILE A 31 -12.19 -1.51 -1.05
CA ILE A 31 -11.49 -1.06 -2.25
C ILE A 31 -10.20 -0.34 -1.87
N GLU A 32 -10.23 0.57 -0.89
CA GLU A 32 -9.02 1.24 -0.39
C GLU A 32 -8.00 0.25 0.16
N ALA A 33 -8.44 -0.75 0.94
CA ALA A 33 -7.54 -1.79 1.44
C ALA A 33 -6.88 -2.57 0.30
N VAL A 34 -7.60 -2.83 -0.79
CA VAL A 34 -7.03 -3.48 -2.00
C VAL A 34 -6.07 -2.56 -2.73
N CYS A 35 -6.42 -1.28 -2.93
CA CYS A 35 -5.51 -0.30 -3.52
C CYS A 35 -4.19 -0.22 -2.73
N ASN A 36 -4.27 -0.14 -1.40
CA ASN A 36 -3.10 -0.12 -0.52
C ASN A 36 -2.29 -1.42 -0.58
N ALA A 37 -2.96 -2.59 -0.66
CA ALA A 37 -2.29 -3.87 -0.79
C ALA A 37 -1.63 -4.07 -2.17
N MET A 38 -2.18 -3.42 -3.21
CA MET A 38 -1.69 -3.48 -4.58
C MET A 38 -0.63 -2.43 -4.89
N SER A 39 -0.54 -1.37 -4.08
CA SER A 39 0.42 -0.28 -4.26
C SER A 39 1.83 -0.63 -3.76
N GLY A 40 2.00 -1.68 -2.95
CA GLY A 40 3.31 -2.19 -2.57
C GLY A 40 3.92 -3.17 -3.59
N GLU A 41 5.23 -3.08 -3.86
CA GLU A 41 5.95 -4.08 -4.68
C GLU A 41 6.08 -5.45 -3.98
N VAL A 42 5.95 -5.53 -2.64
CA VAL A 42 6.15 -6.77 -1.87
C VAL A 42 4.83 -7.33 -1.33
N ARG A 43 4.56 -8.58 -1.71
CA ARG A 43 3.28 -9.29 -1.59
C ARG A 43 3.10 -9.93 -0.21
N PHE A 44 2.49 -9.23 0.74
CA PHE A 44 2.18 -9.83 2.05
C PHE A 44 0.92 -10.68 2.01
N THR A 45 1.07 -11.97 2.29
CA THR A 45 -0.03 -12.93 2.43
C THR A 45 -1.12 -12.44 3.38
N ASN A 46 -0.76 -11.85 4.52
CA ASN A 46 -1.72 -11.43 5.54
C ASN A 46 -2.46 -10.13 5.19
N GLU A 47 -1.80 -9.17 4.53
CA GLU A 47 -2.45 -7.92 4.10
C GLU A 47 -3.38 -8.18 2.93
N ASN A 48 -2.98 -9.07 2.03
CA ASN A 48 -3.85 -9.60 0.98
C ASN A 48 -5.06 -10.34 1.57
N GLU A 49 -4.90 -11.11 2.66
CA GLU A 49 -6.05 -11.75 3.32
C GLU A 49 -7.01 -10.75 3.95
N ALA A 50 -6.49 -9.73 4.64
CA ALA A 50 -7.29 -8.69 5.27
C ALA A 50 -8.03 -7.84 4.22
N ALA A 51 -7.32 -7.39 3.18
CA ALA A 51 -7.90 -6.65 2.06
C ALA A 51 -8.96 -7.49 1.33
N PHE A 52 -8.67 -8.76 1.04
CA PHE A 52 -9.63 -9.68 0.41
C PHE A 52 -10.88 -9.90 1.29
N ALA A 53 -10.70 -10.06 2.60
CA ALA A 53 -11.83 -10.22 3.53
C ALA A 53 -12.70 -8.97 3.60
N LEU A 54 -12.10 -7.77 3.66
CA LEU A 54 -12.81 -6.49 3.66
C LEU A 54 -13.56 -6.25 2.35
N LEU A 55 -12.89 -6.45 1.20
CA LEU A 55 -13.51 -6.34 -0.12
C LEU A 55 -14.70 -7.29 -0.24
N ARG A 56 -14.53 -8.57 0.08
CA ARG A 56 -15.61 -9.57 0.02
C ARG A 56 -16.79 -9.20 0.92
N LYS A 57 -16.52 -8.68 2.12
CA LYS A 57 -17.56 -8.19 3.04
C LYS A 57 -18.33 -7.02 2.43
N GLY A 58 -17.63 -6.03 1.87
CA GLY A 58 -18.23 -4.88 1.19
C GLY A 58 -19.11 -5.29 0.00
N CYS A 59 -18.58 -6.08 -0.92
CA CYS A 59 -19.32 -6.56 -2.09
C CYS A 59 -20.59 -7.35 -1.70
N ARG A 60 -20.51 -8.23 -0.70
CA ARG A 60 -21.69 -8.97 -0.21
C ARG A 60 -22.74 -8.07 0.42
N HIS A 61 -22.33 -7.04 1.17
CA HIS A 61 -23.27 -6.09 1.77
C HIS A 61 -23.97 -5.26 0.69
N CYS A 62 -23.25 -4.77 -0.31
CA CYS A 62 -23.80 -4.01 -1.44
C CYS A 62 -24.66 -4.86 -2.38
N TRP A 63 -24.44 -6.17 -2.45
CA TRP A 63 -25.22 -7.07 -3.30
C TRP A 63 -26.45 -7.66 -2.60
N GLY A 64 -26.34 -8.01 -1.31
CA GLY A 64 -27.33 -8.84 -0.62
C GLY A 64 -28.38 -8.12 0.23
N ARG A 65 -28.30 -6.79 0.43
CA ARG A 65 -29.19 -6.08 1.38
C ARG A 65 -29.99 -4.91 0.81
N THR A 66 -29.77 -4.52 -0.44
CA THR A 66 -30.31 -3.27 -0.98
C THR A 66 -31.21 -3.54 -2.20
N PRO A 67 -32.43 -2.98 -2.26
CA PRO A 67 -33.22 -2.99 -3.49
C PRO A 67 -32.45 -2.17 -4.54
N GLY A 68 -31.98 -2.81 -5.62
CA GLY A 68 -30.99 -2.21 -6.54
C GLY A 68 -29.55 -2.67 -6.30
N GLY A 69 -29.36 -3.77 -5.56
CA GLY A 69 -28.07 -4.39 -5.26
C GLY A 69 -27.08 -4.33 -6.42
N GLY A 70 -25.93 -3.74 -6.16
CA GLY A 70 -24.90 -3.50 -7.17
C GLY A 70 -24.76 -2.05 -7.66
N GLU A 71 -25.64 -1.11 -7.30
CA GLU A 71 -25.48 0.30 -7.69
C GLU A 71 -24.15 0.91 -7.20
N ALA A 72 -23.80 0.70 -5.92
CA ALA A 72 -22.50 1.11 -5.39
C ALA A 72 -21.31 0.42 -6.09
N LEU A 73 -21.49 -0.82 -6.57
CA LEU A 73 -20.47 -1.55 -7.33
C LEU A 73 -20.33 -1.02 -8.77
N ARG A 74 -21.41 -0.48 -9.36
CA ARG A 74 -21.40 0.17 -10.68
C ARG A 74 -20.70 1.52 -10.64
N GLN A 75 -20.79 2.22 -9.52
CA GLN A 75 -20.20 3.55 -9.32
C GLN A 75 -18.70 3.52 -9.00
N VAL A 76 -18.09 2.33 -8.86
CA VAL A 76 -16.64 2.23 -8.65
C VAL A 76 -15.90 2.75 -9.90
N PRO A 77 -14.96 3.71 -9.75
CA PRO A 77 -14.18 4.22 -10.88
C PRO A 77 -13.41 3.11 -11.61
N ALA A 78 -13.35 3.17 -12.95
CA ALA A 78 -12.73 2.14 -13.80
C ALA A 78 -11.28 1.79 -13.39
N GLU A 79 -10.49 2.81 -13.03
CA GLU A 79 -9.13 2.65 -12.49
C GLU A 79 -9.08 1.73 -11.26
N LYS A 80 -10.04 1.86 -10.34
CA LYS A 80 -10.13 1.02 -9.14
C LYS A 80 -10.69 -0.36 -9.47
N GLN A 81 -11.55 -0.47 -10.48
CA GLN A 81 -12.02 -1.78 -10.97
C GLN A 81 -10.85 -2.62 -11.50
N ALA A 82 -9.97 -2.02 -12.31
CA ALA A 82 -8.78 -2.69 -12.82
C ALA A 82 -7.85 -3.19 -11.70
N VAL A 83 -7.61 -2.35 -10.68
CA VAL A 83 -6.81 -2.73 -9.50
C VAL A 83 -7.42 -3.91 -8.73
N VAL A 84 -8.75 -3.90 -8.54
CA VAL A 84 -9.46 -4.99 -7.88
C VAL A 84 -9.37 -6.29 -8.68
N VAL A 85 -9.53 -6.25 -9.99
CA VAL A 85 -9.40 -7.44 -10.84
C VAL A 85 -7.98 -7.98 -10.80
N ALA A 86 -6.96 -7.13 -10.97
CA ALA A 86 -5.56 -7.54 -10.86
C ALA A 86 -5.22 -8.16 -9.49
N PHE A 87 -5.82 -7.65 -8.41
CA PHE A 87 -5.72 -8.24 -7.08
C PHE A 87 -6.33 -9.64 -7.01
N LEU A 88 -7.52 -9.84 -7.58
CA LEU A 88 -8.19 -11.16 -7.60
C LEU A 88 -7.41 -12.19 -8.41
N THR A 89 -6.88 -11.79 -9.58
CA THR A 89 -5.98 -12.60 -10.41
C THR A 89 -4.79 -13.08 -9.59
N ARG A 90 -4.12 -12.16 -8.90
CA ARG A 90 -2.99 -12.45 -8.01
C ARG A 90 -3.37 -13.44 -6.91
N ILE A 91 -4.53 -13.30 -6.28
CA ILE A 91 -4.98 -14.22 -5.22
C ILE A 91 -5.28 -15.62 -5.79
N ALA A 92 -5.88 -15.70 -6.98
CA ALA A 92 -6.17 -16.96 -7.66
C ALA A 92 -4.88 -17.75 -7.95
N GLU A 93 -3.85 -17.07 -8.46
CA GLU A 93 -2.57 -17.70 -8.82
C GLU A 93 -1.78 -18.16 -7.59
N ILE A 94 -1.73 -17.35 -6.54
CA ILE A 94 -0.88 -17.62 -5.37
C ILE A 94 -1.55 -18.62 -4.40
N ARG A 95 -2.89 -18.69 -4.33
CA ARG A 95 -3.60 -19.40 -3.26
C ARG A 95 -4.68 -20.36 -3.75
N ARG A 96 -4.29 -21.63 -3.93
CA ARG A 96 -5.22 -22.73 -4.23
C ARG A 96 -6.38 -22.87 -3.22
N GLY A 97 -6.17 -22.52 -1.94
CA GLY A 97 -7.22 -22.58 -0.91
C GLY A 97 -8.27 -21.45 -0.96
N ALA A 98 -8.05 -20.41 -1.77
CA ALA A 98 -8.95 -19.25 -1.87
C ALA A 98 -9.82 -19.26 -3.14
N LEU A 99 -9.59 -20.17 -4.08
CA LEU A 99 -10.22 -20.19 -5.41
C LEU A 99 -11.75 -20.08 -5.36
N ARG A 100 -12.42 -20.88 -4.53
CA ARG A 100 -13.88 -20.83 -4.38
C ARG A 100 -14.39 -19.46 -3.90
N ARG A 101 -13.61 -18.78 -3.05
CA ARG A 101 -13.97 -17.44 -2.55
C ARG A 101 -13.72 -16.36 -3.61
N VAL A 102 -12.67 -16.54 -4.42
CA VAL A 102 -12.39 -15.65 -5.57
C VAL A 102 -13.48 -15.81 -6.62
N GLN A 103 -13.88 -17.04 -6.95
CA GLN A 103 -14.98 -17.33 -7.87
C GLN A 103 -16.29 -16.69 -7.40
N GLU A 104 -16.65 -16.87 -6.13
CA GLU A 104 -17.86 -16.25 -5.55
C GLU A 104 -17.83 -14.72 -5.68
N LEU A 105 -16.70 -14.09 -5.39
CA LEU A 105 -16.56 -12.64 -5.45
C LEU A 105 -16.57 -12.13 -6.89
N GLY A 106 -15.87 -12.80 -7.80
CA GLY A 106 -15.88 -12.51 -9.23
C GLY A 106 -17.29 -12.59 -9.83
N ALA A 107 -18.09 -13.59 -9.43
CA ALA A 107 -19.48 -13.71 -9.86
C ALA A 107 -20.37 -12.55 -9.36
N ILE A 108 -20.11 -12.01 -8.17
CA ILE A 108 -20.81 -10.80 -7.68
C ILE A 108 -20.43 -9.59 -8.56
N LEU A 109 -19.15 -9.40 -8.83
CA LEU A 109 -18.66 -8.28 -9.64
C LEU A 109 -19.18 -8.36 -11.09
N ALA A 110 -19.12 -9.52 -11.72
CA ALA A 110 -19.61 -9.74 -13.09
C ALA A 110 -21.11 -9.44 -13.24
N LYS A 111 -21.92 -9.69 -12.19
CA LYS A 111 -23.35 -9.36 -12.20
C LYS A 111 -23.63 -7.87 -11.95
N ALA A 112 -22.66 -7.13 -11.40
CA ALA A 112 -22.83 -5.73 -11.06
C ALA A 112 -22.85 -4.81 -12.30
N SER A 113 -21.91 -4.97 -13.23
CA SER A 113 -21.86 -4.17 -14.47
C SER A 113 -21.11 -4.88 -15.61
N PRO A 114 -21.33 -4.46 -16.87
CA PRO A 114 -20.52 -4.89 -18.01
C PRO A 114 -19.03 -4.51 -17.90
N SER A 115 -18.70 -3.36 -17.28
CA SER A 115 -17.30 -2.94 -17.10
C SER A 115 -16.49 -3.94 -16.26
N TRP A 116 -17.12 -4.55 -15.24
CA TRP A 116 -16.50 -5.63 -14.48
C TRP A 116 -16.33 -6.90 -15.32
N GLN A 117 -17.30 -7.22 -16.17
CA GLN A 117 -17.24 -8.40 -17.05
C GLN A 117 -16.06 -8.32 -18.01
N GLU A 118 -15.86 -7.17 -18.66
CA GLU A 118 -14.75 -6.92 -19.58
C GLU A 118 -13.40 -7.11 -18.90
N LEU A 119 -13.21 -6.52 -17.71
CA LEU A 119 -11.95 -6.65 -16.96
C LEU A 119 -11.71 -8.09 -16.49
N LEU A 120 -12.74 -8.78 -15.99
CA LEU A 120 -12.64 -10.17 -15.55
C LEU A 120 -12.34 -11.12 -16.72
N ALA A 121 -12.97 -10.91 -17.88
CA ALA A 121 -12.71 -11.65 -19.10
C ALA A 121 -11.29 -11.44 -19.64
N GLY A 122 -10.74 -10.22 -19.48
CA GLY A 122 -9.37 -9.89 -19.86
C GLY A 122 -8.28 -10.54 -19.00
N SER A 123 -8.62 -11.17 -17.87
CA SER A 123 -7.65 -11.88 -17.02
C SER A 123 -7.66 -13.38 -17.30
N GLU A 124 -6.53 -13.93 -17.73
CA GLU A 124 -6.41 -15.37 -18.06
C GLU A 124 -6.80 -16.28 -16.88
N ALA A 125 -6.29 -16.00 -15.67
CA ALA A 125 -6.59 -16.80 -14.48
C ALA A 125 -8.06 -16.75 -14.04
N LEU A 126 -8.80 -15.70 -14.43
CA LEU A 126 -10.19 -15.49 -14.00
C LEU A 126 -11.18 -15.80 -15.12
N GLY A 127 -11.08 -15.15 -16.28
CA GLY A 127 -12.02 -15.27 -17.39
C GLY A 127 -11.48 -15.96 -18.65
N GLY A 128 -10.22 -16.41 -18.64
CA GLY A 128 -9.64 -17.19 -19.73
C GLY A 128 -10.32 -18.55 -19.92
N PRO A 129 -9.87 -19.34 -20.92
CA PRO A 129 -10.48 -20.64 -21.28
C PRO A 129 -10.58 -21.62 -20.11
N ASP A 130 -9.56 -21.63 -19.25
CA ASP A 130 -9.48 -22.43 -18.02
C ASP A 130 -9.66 -21.57 -16.74
N GLY A 131 -10.16 -20.35 -16.90
CA GLY A 131 -10.32 -19.36 -15.83
C GLY A 131 -11.43 -19.71 -14.84
N LEU A 132 -11.29 -19.25 -13.61
CA LEU A 132 -12.23 -19.56 -12.50
C LEU A 132 -13.68 -19.14 -12.72
N LEU A 133 -13.94 -18.19 -13.64
CA LEU A 133 -15.23 -17.54 -13.87
C LEU A 133 -15.78 -17.82 -15.28
N VAL A 134 -15.17 -18.73 -16.04
CA VAL A 134 -15.50 -18.95 -17.46
C VAL A 134 -16.98 -19.32 -17.67
N GLU A 135 -17.54 -20.17 -16.81
CA GLU A 135 -18.94 -20.59 -16.92
C GLU A 135 -19.90 -19.48 -16.48
N GLU A 136 -19.55 -18.71 -15.45
CA GLU A 136 -20.33 -17.56 -15.00
C GLU A 136 -20.36 -16.43 -16.04
N LEU A 137 -19.24 -16.16 -16.70
CA LEU A 137 -19.16 -15.15 -17.77
C LEU A 137 -19.92 -15.60 -19.02
N LYS A 138 -19.83 -16.88 -19.42
CA LYS A 138 -20.66 -17.44 -20.50
C LYS A 138 -22.15 -17.33 -20.20
N ALA A 139 -22.57 -17.63 -18.97
CA ALA A 139 -23.96 -17.52 -18.54
C ALA A 139 -24.50 -16.08 -18.61
N LEU A 140 -23.61 -15.08 -18.55
CA LEU A 140 -23.93 -13.66 -18.71
C LEU A 140 -23.81 -13.18 -20.16
N GLY A 141 -23.50 -14.06 -21.12
CA GLY A 141 -23.35 -13.74 -22.53
C GLY A 141 -22.01 -13.09 -22.90
N VAL A 142 -21.02 -13.14 -22.02
CA VAL A 142 -19.68 -12.59 -22.25
C VAL A 142 -18.85 -13.63 -23.01
N PRO A 143 -18.36 -13.33 -24.23
CA PRO A 143 -17.57 -14.29 -25.00
C PRO A 143 -16.23 -14.56 -24.30
N ALA A 144 -15.81 -15.83 -24.27
CA ALA A 144 -14.47 -16.21 -23.82
C ALA A 144 -13.45 -15.51 -24.73
N THR A 145 -12.76 -14.51 -24.19
CA THR A 145 -11.85 -13.68 -24.97
C THR A 145 -10.53 -14.43 -25.09
N THR A 146 -10.05 -14.70 -26.31
CA THR A 146 -8.65 -15.08 -26.53
C THR A 146 -7.80 -13.86 -26.22
N ALA A 147 -6.98 -13.95 -25.16
CA ALA A 147 -6.04 -12.96 -24.66
C ALA A 147 -5.82 -11.76 -25.61
N GLY A 148 -6.62 -10.71 -25.41
CA GLY A 148 -6.41 -9.40 -26.01
C GLY A 148 -5.92 -8.48 -24.91
N GLU A 149 -4.80 -7.83 -25.16
CA GLU A 149 -4.01 -6.88 -24.34
C GLU A 149 -4.84 -5.89 -23.50
N ALA A 150 -5.58 -6.36 -22.50
CA ALA A 150 -5.92 -5.52 -21.37
C ALA A 150 -4.61 -5.36 -20.59
N ASN A 151 -3.85 -4.32 -20.92
CA ASN A 151 -2.76 -3.82 -20.10
C ASN A 151 -3.35 -3.43 -18.73
N LEU A 152 -3.54 -4.43 -17.87
CA LEU A 152 -3.80 -4.31 -16.44
C LEU A 152 -2.49 -3.88 -15.75
N SER A 153 -1.87 -2.84 -16.28
CA SER A 153 -0.78 -2.14 -15.62
C SER A 153 -1.42 -1.46 -14.43
N ALA A 154 -1.28 -2.07 -13.24
CA ALA A 154 -1.58 -1.40 -11.99
C ALA A 154 -0.92 0.00 -12.01
N PRO A 155 -1.51 1.03 -11.39
CA PRO A 155 -0.82 2.30 -11.22
C PRO A 155 0.51 2.01 -10.53
N VAL A 156 1.59 2.20 -11.26
CA VAL A 156 2.95 2.06 -10.77
C VAL A 156 3.16 3.21 -9.80
N LEU A 157 3.14 2.94 -8.49
CA LEU A 157 3.85 3.83 -7.57
C LEU A 157 5.32 3.78 -8.02
N GLU A 158 5.83 4.92 -8.49
CA GLU A 158 7.18 5.05 -9.00
C GLU A 158 8.20 4.46 -8.01
N HIS A 159 9.08 3.59 -8.50
CA HIS A 159 9.98 2.81 -7.67
C HIS A 159 11.06 3.69 -6.99
N GLU A 160 10.76 3.96 -5.73
CA GLU A 160 11.57 3.99 -4.51
C GLU A 160 13.06 3.63 -4.64
N ALA A 161 13.92 4.60 -4.31
CA ALA A 161 15.36 4.40 -4.24
C ALA A 161 15.73 3.29 -3.23
N ARG A 162 16.51 2.31 -3.67
CA ARG A 162 17.16 1.33 -2.79
C ARG A 162 18.46 1.93 -2.25
N VAL A 163 18.57 2.02 -0.93
CA VAL A 163 19.65 2.76 -0.27
C VAL A 163 20.20 2.02 0.94
N PHE A 164 21.50 2.18 1.16
CA PHE A 164 22.11 1.93 2.45
C PHE A 164 22.14 3.22 3.24
N LEU A 165 21.74 3.15 4.50
CA LEU A 165 21.82 4.28 5.43
C LEU A 165 23.18 4.26 6.12
N ARG A 166 24.03 5.23 5.78
CA ARG A 166 25.37 5.37 6.34
C ARG A 166 25.42 6.59 7.25
N GLU A 167 25.97 6.45 8.44
CA GLU A 167 26.15 7.57 9.36
C GLU A 167 27.44 8.32 9.03
N LYS A 168 27.36 9.64 8.86
CA LYS A 168 28.45 10.46 8.31
C LYS A 168 29.72 10.47 9.16
N LYS A 169 29.60 10.39 10.49
CA LYS A 169 30.74 10.55 11.40
C LYS A 169 31.55 9.25 11.52
N SER A 170 30.87 8.16 11.79
CA SER A 170 31.43 6.81 11.97
C SER A 170 31.66 6.09 10.65
N GLN A 171 31.03 6.55 9.56
CA GLN A 171 31.10 5.93 8.24
C GLN A 171 30.57 4.48 8.23
N ARG A 172 29.75 4.12 9.23
CA ARG A 172 29.13 2.81 9.42
C ARG A 172 27.68 2.80 8.93
N TYR A 173 27.16 1.61 8.66
CA TYR A 173 25.83 1.40 8.09
C TYR A 173 24.82 0.99 9.16
N LEU A 174 23.61 1.51 9.06
CA LEU A 174 22.47 1.04 9.84
C LEU A 174 22.08 -0.36 9.35
N SER A 175 21.98 -1.30 10.29
CA SER A 175 21.72 -2.69 9.98
C SER A 175 20.72 -3.31 10.93
N ILE A 176 19.94 -4.25 10.41
CA ILE A 176 18.98 -5.04 11.15
C ILE A 176 19.49 -6.47 11.18
N ILE A 177 19.86 -6.95 12.37
CA ILE A 177 20.36 -8.31 12.57
C ILE A 177 19.25 -9.11 13.25
N SER A 178 18.78 -10.16 12.59
CA SER A 178 17.86 -11.12 13.21
C SER A 178 18.62 -12.14 14.04
N SER A 179 18.22 -12.31 15.29
CA SER A 179 18.32 -13.59 16.00
C SER A 179 17.04 -14.41 15.78
N SER A 180 17.02 -15.65 16.28
CA SER A 180 15.88 -16.56 16.18
C SER A 180 14.60 -16.06 16.86
N THR A 181 14.69 -15.05 17.73
CA THR A 181 13.57 -14.53 18.53
C THR A 181 13.42 -13.01 18.47
N ASP A 182 14.52 -12.27 18.28
CA ASP A 182 14.52 -10.80 18.24
C ASP A 182 15.32 -10.25 17.06
N ALA A 183 14.86 -9.14 16.47
CA ALA A 183 15.63 -8.34 15.52
C ALA A 183 16.25 -7.14 16.24
N CYS A 184 17.57 -6.99 16.16
CA CYS A 184 18.31 -5.89 16.74
C CYS A 184 18.70 -4.88 15.65
N ILE A 185 18.62 -3.59 15.96
CA ILE A 185 19.05 -2.52 15.07
C ILE A 185 20.36 -1.96 15.59
N MET A 186 21.40 -2.02 14.76
CA MET A 186 22.76 -1.69 15.15
C MET A 186 23.59 -1.17 13.99
N MET A 187 24.75 -0.59 14.29
CA MET A 187 25.70 -0.13 13.29
C MET A 187 26.66 -1.26 12.88
N THR A 188 26.93 -1.39 11.58
CA THR A 188 27.90 -2.35 11.01
C THR A 188 28.92 -1.65 10.11
N GLU A 189 30.09 -2.23 9.94
CA GLU A 189 31.12 -1.67 9.06
C GLU A 189 30.78 -1.85 7.58
N LEU A 190 30.09 -2.94 7.25
CA LEU A 190 29.65 -3.28 5.90
C LEU A 190 28.16 -2.97 5.70
N PRO A 191 27.74 -2.66 4.46
CA PRO A 191 26.35 -2.45 4.09
C PRO A 191 25.59 -3.79 4.07
N VAL A 192 25.19 -4.29 5.25
CA VAL A 192 24.52 -5.60 5.39
C VAL A 192 23.00 -5.52 5.39
N SER A 193 22.42 -4.31 5.37
CA SER A 193 20.97 -4.09 5.32
C SER A 193 20.63 -3.04 4.31
N LEU A 194 19.85 -3.43 3.31
CA LEU A 194 19.33 -2.55 2.28
C LEU A 194 17.96 -2.03 2.70
N PHE A 195 17.70 -0.75 2.43
CA PHE A 195 16.41 -0.14 2.69
C PHE A 195 15.77 0.37 1.40
N VAL A 196 14.46 0.23 1.31
CA VAL A 196 13.63 0.78 0.25
C VAL A 196 12.93 2.02 0.80
N CYS A 197 13.08 3.16 0.12
CA CYS A 197 12.56 4.47 0.55
C CYS A 197 11.17 4.78 -0.04
N TYR A 198 10.14 4.80 0.79
CA TYR A 198 8.75 5.05 0.42
C TYR A 198 8.40 6.52 0.59
N PHE A 199 8.19 7.30 -0.47
CA PHE A 199 7.87 8.73 -0.33
C PHE A 199 6.36 8.99 -0.17
N LEU A 200 5.98 9.94 0.69
CA LEU A 200 4.62 10.46 0.84
C LEU A 200 4.51 11.82 0.16
N GLY A 201 3.73 11.93 -0.90
CA GLY A 201 3.41 13.24 -1.49
C GLY A 201 2.63 13.19 -2.80
N LYS A 202 1.68 14.12 -2.96
CA LYS A 202 0.93 14.38 -4.21
C LYS A 202 1.80 15.06 -5.30
N GLY A 203 2.99 15.55 -4.96
CA GLY A 203 3.84 16.38 -5.85
C GLY A 203 4.85 15.65 -6.72
N LEU A 204 5.10 14.35 -6.50
CA LEU A 204 5.97 13.57 -7.40
C LEU A 204 5.33 13.37 -8.79
N SER A 205 3.99 13.31 -8.86
CA SER A 205 3.26 13.21 -10.13
C SER A 205 3.41 14.48 -11.00
N GLU A 206 3.63 15.65 -10.40
CA GLU A 206 3.80 16.91 -11.13
C GLU A 206 5.28 17.18 -11.47
N ALA A 207 6.23 16.68 -10.67
CA ALA A 207 7.67 16.76 -10.97
C ALA A 207 8.19 15.66 -11.91
N CYS A 208 7.50 14.52 -12.01
CA CYS A 208 7.69 13.50 -13.06
C CYS A 208 6.81 13.77 -14.29
N GLY A 209 5.90 14.74 -14.22
CA GLY A 209 4.99 15.13 -15.28
C GLY A 209 5.64 16.03 -16.34
N SER A 210 6.64 15.53 -17.07
CA SER A 210 6.99 16.01 -18.42
C SER A 210 8.02 15.09 -19.06
N PHE A 211 7.58 13.91 -19.50
CA PHE A 211 8.17 13.32 -20.70
C PHE A 211 7.04 12.82 -21.58
N SER A 212 6.77 13.58 -22.65
CA SER A 212 5.97 13.11 -23.76
C SER A 212 6.53 11.79 -24.25
N THR A 213 5.69 10.77 -24.21
CA THR A 213 5.96 9.43 -24.70
C THR A 213 6.03 9.50 -26.23
N GLU A 214 7.21 9.72 -26.77
CA GLU A 214 7.54 9.23 -28.10
C GLU A 214 8.20 7.88 -27.91
N VAL A 215 7.39 6.85 -28.13
CA VAL A 215 7.76 5.44 -28.10
C VAL A 215 8.89 5.22 -29.11
N SER A 216 10.07 4.86 -28.64
CA SER A 216 11.00 4.09 -29.44
C SER A 216 11.28 2.80 -28.67
N GLU A 217 10.83 1.70 -29.25
CA GLU A 217 11.12 0.35 -28.80
C GLU A 217 12.65 0.16 -28.75
N GLU A 218 13.10 -0.60 -27.77
CA GLU A 218 14.49 -0.82 -27.38
C GLU A 218 15.11 0.24 -26.46
N THR A 219 14.71 0.23 -25.19
CA THR A 219 15.60 0.76 -24.14
C THR A 219 15.52 -0.06 -22.86
N ASP A 220 16.70 -0.51 -22.47
CA ASP A 220 17.06 -1.29 -21.31
C ASP A 220 16.51 -0.68 -20.00
N VAL A 221 15.69 -1.45 -19.28
CA VAL A 221 15.01 -1.06 -18.03
C VAL A 221 16.00 -0.76 -16.89
N SER A 222 17.28 -1.06 -17.08
CA SER A 222 18.38 -0.72 -16.16
C SER A 222 18.72 0.78 -16.12
N SER A 223 18.31 1.58 -17.10
CA SER A 223 18.59 3.03 -17.14
C SER A 223 17.63 3.90 -16.31
N PHE A 224 16.50 3.37 -15.83
CA PHE A 224 15.54 4.14 -15.03
C PHE A 224 15.94 4.28 -13.55
N SER A 225 16.60 3.26 -12.98
CA SER A 225 17.05 3.26 -11.57
C SER A 225 18.24 4.20 -11.32
N SER A 226 19.04 4.49 -12.36
CA SER A 226 20.22 5.35 -12.28
C SER A 226 19.93 6.85 -12.44
N GLN A 227 18.70 7.22 -12.79
CA GLN A 227 18.29 8.62 -13.03
C GLN A 227 17.56 9.29 -11.85
N LEU A 228 17.53 8.66 -10.67
CA LEU A 228 17.52 9.37 -9.38
C LEU A 228 18.88 10.06 -9.18
N SER A 229 19.22 10.91 -10.13
CA SER A 229 20.46 11.67 -10.21
C SER A 229 20.52 12.60 -9.00
N LYS A 230 21.74 12.77 -8.47
CA LYS A 230 22.11 13.67 -7.36
C LYS A 230 21.43 15.05 -7.40
N SER A 231 21.00 15.49 -8.59
CA SER A 231 20.23 16.69 -8.89
C SER A 231 18.83 16.74 -8.24
N ARG A 232 18.02 15.67 -8.27
CA ARG A 232 16.64 15.73 -7.75
C ARG A 232 16.55 15.72 -6.22
N LEU A 233 17.50 15.05 -5.55
CA LEU A 233 17.62 15.09 -4.09
C LEU A 233 18.13 16.46 -3.59
N ALA A 234 18.81 17.23 -4.44
CA ALA A 234 19.26 18.59 -4.13
C ALA A 234 18.18 19.65 -4.40
N GLU A 235 17.32 19.45 -5.41
CA GLU A 235 16.20 20.38 -5.69
C GLU A 235 15.07 20.33 -4.65
N LEU A 236 15.01 19.29 -3.82
CA LEU A 236 14.01 19.12 -2.75
C LEU A 236 14.47 19.65 -1.38
N GLU A 237 15.54 20.45 -1.32
CA GLU A 237 16.09 21.04 -0.08
C GLU A 237 15.11 22.00 0.66
N GLY A 238 13.93 22.29 0.10
CA GLY A 238 12.91 23.16 0.69
C GLY A 238 11.65 22.47 1.22
N GLU A 239 11.34 21.23 0.82
CA GLU A 239 10.11 20.54 1.23
C GLU A 239 10.41 19.41 2.21
N THR A 240 9.61 19.33 3.27
CA THR A 240 9.71 18.25 4.27
C THR A 240 9.17 16.97 3.64
N LEU A 241 10.04 16.28 2.90
CA LEU A 241 9.73 14.96 2.37
C LEU A 241 9.49 14.01 3.54
N GLU A 242 8.24 13.58 3.68
CA GLU A 242 7.91 12.45 4.53
C GLU A 242 8.19 11.16 3.76
N PHE A 243 8.87 10.21 4.40
CA PHE A 243 9.15 8.92 3.78
C PHE A 243 9.17 7.78 4.80
N GLY A 244 9.06 6.56 4.31
CA GLY A 244 9.23 5.31 5.05
C GLY A 244 10.49 4.59 4.61
N LEU A 245 11.04 3.77 5.49
CA LEU A 245 12.21 2.94 5.21
C LEU A 245 11.84 1.49 5.46
N ALA A 246 11.65 0.69 4.41
CA ALA A 246 11.43 -0.74 4.56
C ALA A 246 12.73 -1.51 4.40
N HIS A 247 12.95 -2.50 5.25
CA HIS A 247 14.11 -3.38 5.18
C HIS A 247 13.93 -4.43 4.09
N GLU A 248 15.01 -4.70 3.37
CA GLU A 248 15.14 -5.80 2.41
C GLU A 248 16.16 -6.83 2.93
N GLY A 249 15.80 -8.11 2.94
CA GLY A 249 16.63 -9.21 3.45
C GLY A 249 16.12 -9.84 4.76
N VAL A 250 16.99 -10.57 5.46
CA VAL A 250 16.67 -11.26 6.74
C VAL A 250 16.86 -10.27 7.90
N PRO A 251 15.86 -9.98 8.76
CA PRO A 251 14.80 -10.87 9.25
C PRO A 251 13.58 -11.11 8.35
N SER A 252 13.24 -10.19 7.43
CA SER A 252 12.21 -10.37 6.40
C SER A 252 12.01 -9.07 5.62
N CYS A 253 11.77 -9.17 4.31
CA CYS A 253 11.45 -8.04 3.46
C CYS A 253 10.15 -7.31 3.86
N GLY A 254 10.16 -6.00 3.67
CA GLY A 254 9.04 -5.09 3.90
C GLY A 254 8.63 -4.97 5.37
N ARG A 255 9.59 -5.15 6.28
CA ARG A 255 9.47 -4.61 7.63
C ARG A 255 9.93 -3.17 7.64
N PHE A 256 9.08 -2.27 8.11
CA PHE A 256 9.38 -0.85 8.14
C PHE A 256 10.11 -0.45 9.42
N LEU A 257 11.14 0.37 9.25
CA LEU A 257 11.85 1.05 10.31
C LEU A 257 10.94 2.11 10.92
N GLY A 258 10.73 2.02 12.22
CA GLY A 258 9.87 2.93 12.97
C GLY A 258 10.19 2.88 14.45
N SER A 259 9.22 3.20 15.29
CA SER A 259 9.40 3.13 16.73
C SER A 259 8.33 2.33 17.48
N ARG A 260 8.71 1.85 18.65
CA ARG A 260 7.81 1.25 19.63
C ARG A 260 8.07 1.89 20.99
N ARG A 261 7.01 2.36 21.64
CA ARG A 261 7.09 2.83 23.02
C ARG A 261 7.14 1.63 23.97
N ARG A 262 8.15 1.55 24.82
CA ARG A 262 8.23 0.63 25.97
C ARG A 262 8.31 1.46 27.25
N TRP A 263 7.25 1.44 28.06
CA TRP A 263 7.21 2.21 29.30
C TRP A 263 7.52 3.70 29.07
N THR A 264 8.62 4.19 29.64
CA THR A 264 9.12 5.56 29.52
C THR A 264 10.02 5.79 28.31
N GLU A 265 10.42 4.74 27.60
CA GLU A 265 11.41 4.81 26.52
C GLU A 265 10.77 4.58 25.14
N VAL A 266 11.35 5.22 24.12
CA VAL A 266 10.99 5.01 22.71
C VAL A 266 12.12 4.24 22.06
N GLU A 267 11.84 3.00 21.69
CA GLU A 267 12.79 2.10 21.05
C GLU A 267 12.64 2.16 19.53
N LEU A 268 13.75 2.12 18.81
CA LEU A 268 13.78 1.93 17.37
C LEU A 268 13.44 0.47 17.06
N CYS A 269 12.54 0.23 16.11
CA CYS A 269 12.11 -1.13 15.78
C CYS A 269 11.86 -1.33 14.28
N CYS A 270 11.96 -2.58 13.84
CA CYS A 270 11.63 -2.99 12.49
C CYS A 270 10.63 -4.15 12.54
N SER A 271 9.40 -3.85 12.96
CA SER A 271 8.34 -4.86 13.18
C SER A 271 7.05 -4.60 12.41
N SER A 272 6.91 -3.41 11.83
CA SER A 272 5.70 -3.04 11.10
C SER A 272 5.72 -3.64 9.70
N ARG A 273 4.58 -4.12 9.22
CA ARG A 273 4.47 -4.80 7.90
C ARG A 273 3.91 -3.90 6.80
N SER A 274 3.37 -2.75 7.18
CA SER A 274 2.81 -1.76 6.26
C SER A 274 3.36 -0.39 6.60
N PHE A 275 3.48 0.45 5.58
CA PHE A 275 3.85 1.83 5.78
C PHE A 275 2.65 2.60 6.36
N GLY A 276 2.83 3.14 7.57
CA GLY A 276 1.80 3.88 8.27
C GLY A 276 2.39 5.01 9.08
N LYS A 277 1.61 5.54 10.02
CA LYS A 277 2.02 6.69 10.85
C LYS A 277 3.28 6.40 11.69
N ARG A 278 3.53 5.15 12.06
CA ARG A 278 4.61 4.74 12.99
C ARG A 278 5.97 4.56 12.32
N GLU A 279 6.01 4.70 10.99
CA GLU A 279 7.13 4.41 10.12
C GLU A 279 7.57 5.65 9.34
N ARG A 280 6.91 6.80 9.56
CA ARG A 280 7.18 8.04 8.84
C ARG A 280 8.39 8.74 9.41
N TRP A 281 9.26 9.16 8.51
CA TRP A 281 10.46 9.91 8.76
C TRP A 281 10.43 11.19 7.95
N SER A 282 11.03 12.25 8.46
CA SER A 282 11.40 13.42 7.67
C SER A 282 12.89 13.64 7.71
N ARG A 283 13.39 14.28 6.65
CA ARG A 283 14.75 14.79 6.61
C ARG A 283 14.80 16.15 7.30
N GLY A 284 15.62 16.27 8.33
CA GLY A 284 15.93 17.54 8.99
C GLY A 284 17.20 18.19 8.46
N SER A 285 17.58 19.31 9.06
CA SER A 285 18.83 20.01 8.74
C SER A 285 20.05 19.12 8.95
N GLY A 286 21.07 19.25 8.09
CA GLY A 286 22.30 18.48 8.20
C GLY A 286 22.16 16.98 7.87
N ALA A 287 21.09 16.60 7.16
CA ALA A 287 20.75 15.20 6.85
C ALA A 287 20.43 14.35 8.09
N SER A 288 19.86 14.99 9.12
CA SER A 288 19.28 14.29 10.26
C SER A 288 17.96 13.62 9.88
N LEU A 289 17.62 12.53 10.55
CA LEU A 289 16.38 11.78 10.31
C LEU A 289 15.47 11.91 11.53
N GLN A 290 14.32 12.56 11.38
CA GLN A 290 13.33 12.70 12.44
C GLN A 290 12.21 11.68 12.25
N HIS A 291 11.90 10.95 13.29
CA HIS A 291 10.74 10.08 13.31
C HIS A 291 9.48 10.89 13.61
N GLN A 292 8.57 10.98 12.65
CA GLN A 292 7.42 11.89 12.68
C GLN A 292 6.48 11.65 13.87
N SER A 293 6.17 10.38 14.18
CA SER A 293 5.18 10.10 15.22
C SER A 293 5.70 10.25 16.65
N SER A 294 7.02 10.21 16.88
CA SER A 294 7.60 10.49 18.19
C SER A 294 8.24 11.88 18.30
N GLY A 295 8.54 12.55 17.17
CA GLY A 295 9.32 13.78 17.12
C GLY A 295 10.81 13.61 17.46
N LEU A 296 11.26 12.37 17.67
CA LEU A 296 12.64 12.07 18.07
C LEU A 296 13.53 11.85 16.85
N TRP A 297 14.82 12.08 17.03
CA TRP A 297 15.84 11.97 15.99
C TRP A 297 16.56 10.62 16.05
N LEU A 298 16.91 10.08 14.89
CA LEU A 298 17.77 8.91 14.80
C LEU A 298 19.21 9.29 15.14
N CYS A 299 19.75 8.70 16.21
CA CYS A 299 21.11 8.94 16.66
C CYS A 299 21.87 7.62 16.90
N VAL A 300 23.17 7.67 16.64
CA VAL A 300 24.13 6.67 17.13
C VAL A 300 24.55 7.06 18.54
N ASP A 301 24.44 6.14 19.48
CA ASP A 301 24.81 6.37 20.88
C ASP A 301 26.32 6.71 20.98
N PRO A 302 26.71 7.90 21.48
CA PRO A 302 28.12 8.30 21.57
C PRO A 302 28.94 7.40 22.50
N CYS A 303 28.30 6.83 23.53
CA CYS A 303 28.92 5.93 24.50
C CYS A 303 28.94 4.47 24.00
N SER A 304 28.09 4.14 23.03
CA SER A 304 28.02 2.81 22.43
C SER A 304 27.85 2.92 20.91
N PRO A 305 28.93 3.07 20.12
CA PRO A 305 28.86 3.38 18.69
C PRO A 305 28.25 2.27 17.82
N ASN A 306 27.93 1.11 18.43
CA ASN A 306 27.18 0.03 17.79
C ASN A 306 25.66 0.20 17.94
N LYS A 307 25.21 0.98 18.92
CA LYS A 307 23.80 1.11 19.30
C LYS A 307 23.19 2.32 18.61
N VAL A 308 22.00 2.11 18.07
CA VAL A 308 21.19 3.17 17.44
C VAL A 308 19.92 3.35 18.27
N SER A 309 19.53 4.60 18.48
CA SER A 309 18.36 4.93 19.29
C SER A 309 17.64 6.17 18.77
N LEU A 310 16.53 6.51 19.44
CA LEU A 310 15.76 7.72 19.18
C LEU A 310 15.98 8.70 20.33
N SER A 311 16.46 9.91 20.03
CA SER A 311 16.79 10.94 21.02
C SER A 311 16.09 12.27 20.74
N SER A 312 15.77 13.00 21.79
CA SER A 312 15.22 14.36 21.71
C SER A 312 16.31 15.45 21.68
N GLN A 313 17.54 15.10 22.10
CA GLN A 313 18.65 16.05 22.27
C GLN A 313 19.77 15.82 21.25
N GLU A 314 19.97 14.57 20.85
CA GLU A 314 21.06 14.18 19.96
C GLU A 314 20.52 13.74 18.60
N HIS A 315 21.30 13.99 17.55
CA HIS A 315 20.99 13.56 16.19
C HIS A 315 22.27 13.22 15.45
N SER A 316 22.20 12.18 14.61
CA SER A 316 23.26 11.82 13.68
C SER A 316 22.92 12.32 12.28
N ALA A 317 23.95 12.58 11.48
CA ALA A 317 23.80 12.90 10.07
C ALA A 317 23.90 11.63 9.22
N TRP A 318 22.97 11.44 8.29
CA TRP A 318 22.83 10.21 7.52
C TRP A 318 22.94 10.46 6.01
N GLU A 319 23.57 9.52 5.32
CA GLU A 319 23.68 9.47 3.88
C GLU A 319 22.94 8.27 3.34
N ALA A 320 22.20 8.48 2.26
CA ALA A 320 21.58 7.42 1.48
C ALA A 320 22.46 7.17 0.26
N GLY A 321 23.07 5.99 0.19
CA GLY A 321 23.94 5.61 -0.93
C GLY A 321 23.46 4.33 -1.59
N ALA A 322 23.50 4.27 -2.93
CA ALA A 322 23.45 3.01 -3.65
C ALA A 322 24.74 2.25 -3.32
N GLY A 323 24.65 1.00 -2.88
CA GLY A 323 25.85 0.21 -2.60
C GLY A 323 26.64 0.05 -3.90
N SER A 324 27.84 0.61 -3.93
CA SER A 324 28.83 0.25 -4.94
C SER A 324 29.32 -1.16 -4.59
N GLY A 325 28.69 -2.17 -5.20
CA GLY A 325 29.27 -3.50 -5.35
C GLY A 325 30.39 -3.47 -6.38
#